data_AF-A0A438D4V6-F1
#
_entry.id   AF-A0A438D4V6-F1
#
_cell.length_a   1.000
_cell.length_b   1.000
_cell.length_c   1.000
_cell.angle_alpha   90.00
_cell.angle_beta   90.00
_cell.angle_gamma   90.00
#
_symmetry.space_group_name_H-M   'P 1'
#
loop_
_entity.id
_entity.type
_entity.pdbx_description
1 polymer ?
#
loop_
_entity_poly.entity_id
_entity_poly.type
_entity_poly.pdbx_seq_one_letter_code
_entity_poly.pdbx_strand_id
1 'polypeptide(L)'
;MKGIHPSIASHKLNVFPAARPIRQKIRRFTRIDKELSKMKLTNCWKPDSSESFPLPRIDQIVDSTSGQGMLSFLDAFSGYHQIPMSPDDEEKTAFITPHGLYCYKVMPFGLKNAGATYQRLMTKIFKPLIGRSVEYDMKLNPSKCAFGVSAGKFLGFMVSQRGIEVSPDQVKAVMETPPPRNKKELQRLTGKLVALGRL
;
A
#
# COMPACT_ATOMS: atom_id res chain seq x y z
N MET A 1 -12.18 -15.67 -8.42
CA MET A 1 -11.12 -15.77 -7.40
C MET A 1 -11.77 -15.63 -6.03
N LYS A 2 -11.60 -16.59 -5.12
CA LYS A 2 -12.07 -16.43 -3.74
C LYS A 2 -11.02 -15.61 -2.99
N GLY A 3 -11.35 -14.35 -2.69
CA GLY A 3 -10.57 -13.49 -1.82
C GLY A 3 -10.98 -13.69 -0.36
N ILE A 4 -10.63 -12.72 0.49
CA ILE A 4 -10.98 -12.75 1.92
C ILE A 4 -12.49 -12.71 2.07
N HIS A 5 -13.05 -13.58 2.93
CA HIS A 5 -14.48 -13.64 3.14
C HIS A 5 -15.00 -12.32 3.76
N PRO A 6 -16.15 -11.76 3.33
CA PRO A 6 -16.68 -10.50 3.83
C PRO A 6 -16.89 -10.41 5.35
N SER A 7 -17.10 -11.54 6.02
CA SER A 7 -17.20 -11.59 7.50
C SER A 7 -15.88 -11.29 8.21
N ILE A 8 -14.74 -11.50 7.55
CA ILE A 8 -13.40 -11.26 8.10
C ILE A 8 -13.06 -9.77 7.94
N ALA A 9 -13.22 -9.25 6.72
CA ALA A 9 -13.09 -7.83 6.41
C ALA A 9 -13.89 -7.46 5.17
N SER A 10 -14.40 -6.24 5.17
CA SER A 10 -15.01 -5.59 4.02
C SER A 10 -14.62 -4.12 4.03
N HIS A 11 -14.31 -3.57 2.86
CA HIS A 11 -13.93 -2.17 2.73
C HIS A 11 -15.16 -1.28 2.61
N LYS A 12 -15.27 -0.33 3.54
CA LYS A 12 -16.29 0.72 3.52
C LYS A 12 -15.66 2.05 3.15
N LEU A 13 -16.35 2.82 2.32
CA LEU A 13 -15.96 4.19 2.01
C LEU A 13 -16.45 5.11 3.13
N ASN A 14 -15.60 6.07 3.51
CA ASN A 14 -16.01 7.10 4.46
C ASN A 14 -16.74 8.23 3.71
N VAL A 15 -18.00 7.99 3.35
CA VAL A 15 -18.85 8.92 2.60
C VAL A 15 -19.87 9.54 3.54
N PHE A 16 -19.94 10.88 3.56
CA PHE A 16 -21.04 11.55 4.26
C PHE A 16 -22.38 11.13 3.65
N PRO A 17 -23.40 10.83 4.46
CA PRO A 17 -24.73 10.53 3.96
C PRO A 17 -25.31 11.61 3.04
N ALA A 18 -24.90 12.88 3.24
CA ALA A 18 -25.32 14.02 2.43
C ALA A 18 -24.48 14.27 1.16
N ALA A 19 -23.41 13.50 0.92
CA ALA A 19 -22.53 13.69 -0.23
C ALA A 19 -23.25 13.30 -1.53
N ARG A 20 -23.25 14.21 -2.52
CA ARG A 20 -23.86 13.96 -3.82
C ARG A 20 -22.89 13.20 -4.74
N PRO A 21 -23.38 12.27 -5.57
CA PRO A 21 -22.57 11.60 -6.59
C PRO A 21 -21.95 12.61 -7.56
N ILE A 22 -20.67 12.42 -7.89
CA ILE A 22 -19.95 13.31 -8.79
C ILE A 22 -19.89 12.70 -10.18
N ARG A 23 -20.46 13.41 -11.14
CA ARG A 23 -20.40 13.02 -12.56
C ARG A 23 -19.10 13.53 -13.17
N GLN A 24 -18.14 12.63 -13.38
CA GLN A 24 -16.93 12.94 -14.12
C GLN A 24 -17.21 13.00 -15.63
N LYS A 25 -16.57 13.93 -16.34
CA LYS A 25 -16.56 13.94 -17.80
C LYS A 25 -15.72 12.79 -18.34
N ILE A 26 -16.25 12.07 -19.33
CA ILE A 26 -15.54 10.99 -20.03
C ILE A 26 -14.28 11.57 -20.66
N ARG A 27 -13.12 10.96 -20.35
CA ARG A 27 -11.86 11.28 -21.03
C ARG A 27 -11.74 10.36 -22.24
N ARG A 28 -11.46 10.91 -23.42
CA ARG A 28 -11.09 10.12 -24.60
C ARG A 28 -9.69 9.57 -24.39
N PHE A 29 -9.58 8.26 -24.24
CA PHE A 29 -8.31 7.57 -24.21
C PHE A 29 -8.06 6.94 -25.59
N THR A 30 -6.83 7.06 -26.08
CA THR A 30 -6.43 6.58 -27.41
C THR A 30 -6.01 5.11 -27.43
N ARG A 31 -5.89 4.44 -26.27
CA ARG A 31 -5.40 3.06 -26.17
C ARG A 31 -5.98 2.33 -24.95
N ILE A 32 -6.62 1.19 -25.20
CA ILE A 32 -7.38 0.38 -24.21
C ILE A 32 -6.49 -0.15 -23.07
N ASP A 33 -5.22 -0.48 -23.36
CA ASP A 33 -4.31 -1.11 -22.38
C ASP A 33 -3.92 -0.21 -21.19
N LYS A 34 -4.17 1.11 -21.28
CA LYS A 34 -3.89 2.08 -20.22
C LYS A 34 -5.13 2.45 -19.38
N GLU A 35 -6.30 1.87 -19.68
CA GLU A 35 -7.59 2.23 -19.06
C GLU A 35 -7.62 1.94 -17.55
N LEU A 36 -7.40 0.68 -17.14
CA LEU A 36 -7.61 0.26 -15.76
C LEU A 36 -6.56 0.80 -14.77
N SER A 37 -5.30 0.95 -15.20
CA SER A 37 -4.21 1.43 -14.35
C SER A 37 -4.20 2.96 -14.19
N LYS A 38 -4.91 3.70 -15.06
CA LYS A 38 -4.96 5.17 -15.04
C LYS A 38 -6.34 5.75 -14.77
N MET A 39 -7.36 4.92 -14.55
CA MET A 39 -8.61 5.35 -13.95
C MET A 39 -8.35 5.82 -12.52
N LYS A 40 -7.89 7.07 -12.41
CA LYS A 40 -7.92 7.84 -11.18
C LYS A 40 -9.40 8.05 -10.86
N LEU A 41 -9.93 7.28 -9.91
CA LEU A 41 -11.03 7.76 -9.08
C LEU A 41 -10.60 9.16 -8.60
N THR A 42 -11.23 10.22 -9.10
CA THR A 42 -10.93 11.54 -8.56
C THR A 42 -11.43 11.52 -7.14
N ASN A 43 -10.49 11.60 -6.21
CA ASN A 43 -10.73 11.69 -4.79
C ASN A 43 -11.43 13.02 -4.46
N CYS A 44 -12.73 13.09 -4.74
CA CYS A 44 -13.57 14.16 -4.26
C CYS A 44 -14.01 13.84 -2.84
N TRP A 45 -13.05 13.92 -1.92
CA TRP A 45 -13.30 13.71 -0.50
C TRP A 45 -12.81 14.94 0.23
N LYS A 46 -13.76 15.79 0.68
CA LYS A 46 -13.49 16.68 1.81
C LYS A 46 -13.30 15.78 3.04
N PRO A 47 -12.25 16.00 3.84
CA PRO A 47 -12.00 15.18 5.02
C PRO A 47 -13.09 15.49 6.04
N ASP A 48 -13.74 14.45 6.54
CA ASP A 48 -14.05 14.42 7.96
C ASP A 48 -13.68 13.03 8.47
N SER A 49 -13.00 13.03 9.61
CA SER A 49 -12.25 11.92 10.19
C SER A 49 -11.53 11.06 9.15
N SER A 50 -10.34 11.50 8.70
CA SER A 50 -9.39 10.57 8.10
C SER A 50 -9.22 9.45 9.12
N GLU A 51 -9.79 8.28 8.83
CA GLU A 51 -9.71 7.05 9.63
C GLU A 51 -8.23 6.66 9.73
N SER A 52 -7.52 7.35 10.60
CA SER A 52 -6.10 7.21 10.81
C SER A 52 -5.95 5.97 11.66
N PHE A 53 -5.61 4.86 11.01
CA PHE A 53 -5.12 3.73 11.75
C PHE A 53 -3.71 4.07 12.23
N PRO A 54 -3.40 4.03 13.54
CA PRO A 54 -2.09 4.36 14.04
C PRO A 54 -1.09 3.34 13.49
N LEU A 55 -0.27 3.78 12.54
CA LEU A 55 0.83 2.97 12.04
C LEU A 55 2.00 3.12 13.01
N PRO A 56 2.64 2.00 13.43
CA PRO A 56 3.86 2.08 14.20
C PRO A 56 4.92 2.85 13.40
N ARG A 57 5.82 3.53 14.11
CA ARG A 57 6.94 4.22 13.45
C ARG A 57 7.79 3.18 12.74
N ILE A 58 8.24 3.51 11.53
CA ILE A 58 9.06 2.59 10.73
C ILE A 58 10.28 2.14 11.53
N ASP A 59 10.98 3.08 12.18
CA ASP A 59 12.15 2.83 13.02
C ASP A 59 11.87 1.72 14.05
N GLN A 60 10.76 1.81 14.79
CA GLN A 60 10.39 0.80 15.80
C GLN A 60 10.18 -0.60 15.20
N ILE A 61 9.55 -0.68 14.02
CA ILE A 61 9.30 -1.97 13.35
C ILE A 61 10.63 -2.54 12.87
N VAL A 62 11.47 -1.72 12.24
CA VAL A 62 12.75 -2.16 11.70
C VAL A 62 13.69 -2.58 12.83
N ASP A 63 13.76 -1.80 13.92
CA ASP A 63 14.55 -2.12 15.12
C ASP A 63 14.12 -3.46 15.73
N SER A 64 12.80 -3.68 15.88
CA SER A 64 12.28 -4.94 16.44
C SER A 64 12.56 -6.17 15.58
N THR A 65 12.79 -5.95 14.28
CA THR A 65 13.08 -7.02 13.30
C THR A 65 14.59 -7.29 13.21
N SER A 66 15.41 -6.29 13.56
CA SER A 66 16.87 -6.41 13.55
C SER A 66 17.36 -7.41 14.61
N GLY A 67 18.49 -8.07 14.34
CA GLY A 67 19.08 -9.04 15.27
C GLY A 67 18.49 -10.45 15.23
N GLN A 68 17.39 -10.67 14.49
CA GLN A 68 16.84 -12.02 14.29
C GLN A 68 17.73 -12.83 13.33
N GLY A 69 17.96 -14.11 13.67
CA GLY A 69 18.83 -14.99 12.86
C GLY A 69 18.23 -15.46 11.53
N MET A 70 16.91 -15.41 11.40
CA MET A 70 16.19 -15.74 10.16
C MET A 70 14.99 -14.81 9.99
N LEU A 71 14.85 -14.28 8.78
CA LEU A 71 13.77 -13.38 8.38
C LEU A 71 12.94 -14.02 7.27
N SER A 72 11.63 -13.78 7.30
CA SER A 72 10.73 -14.12 6.18
C SER A 72 9.97 -12.87 5.77
N PHE A 73 10.09 -12.50 4.50
CA PHE A 73 9.44 -11.35 3.90
C PHE A 73 8.29 -11.84 3.04
N LEU A 74 7.08 -11.38 3.34
CA LEU A 74 5.85 -11.82 2.68
C LEU A 74 5.24 -10.68 1.87
N ASP A 75 4.90 -10.94 0.61
CA ASP A 75 4.17 -10.01 -0.25
C ASP A 75 2.82 -10.60 -0.62
N ALA A 76 1.77 -9.79 -0.48
CA ALA A 76 0.42 -10.18 -0.83
C ALA A 76 0.19 -10.01 -2.33
N PHE A 77 -0.38 -11.04 -2.99
CA PHE A 77 -0.71 -10.92 -4.41
C PHE A 77 -1.88 -9.96 -4.62
N SER A 78 -1.62 -8.74 -5.12
CA SER A 78 -2.66 -7.71 -5.31
C SER A 78 -3.51 -7.51 -4.04
N GLY A 79 -2.85 -7.35 -2.88
CA GLY A 79 -3.49 -7.42 -1.55
C GLY A 79 -4.78 -6.62 -1.39
N TYR A 80 -4.90 -5.43 -1.98
CA TYR A 80 -6.15 -4.64 -1.94
C TYR A 80 -7.32 -5.32 -2.66
N HIS A 81 -7.08 -5.89 -3.85
CA HIS A 81 -8.11 -6.59 -4.61
C HIS A 81 -8.56 -7.91 -3.96
N GLN A 82 -7.92 -8.36 -2.89
CA GLN A 82 -8.38 -9.51 -2.11
C GLN A 82 -9.43 -9.13 -1.04
N ILE A 83 -9.62 -7.84 -0.76
CA ILE A 83 -10.59 -7.36 0.22
C ILE A 83 -11.90 -6.99 -0.51
N PRO A 84 -13.05 -7.58 -0.15
CA PRO A 84 -14.32 -7.26 -0.77
C PRO A 84 -14.75 -5.83 -0.42
N MET A 85 -15.38 -5.15 -1.38
CA MET A 85 -16.09 -3.89 -1.10
C MET A 85 -17.35 -4.18 -0.29
N SER A 86 -17.79 -3.21 0.50
CA SER A 86 -19.12 -3.25 1.09
C SER A 86 -20.16 -3.08 -0.01
N PRO A 87 -21.22 -3.91 -0.07
CA PRO A 87 -22.26 -3.79 -1.11
C PRO A 87 -22.83 -2.37 -1.25
N ASP A 88 -23.04 -1.69 -0.12
CA ASP A 88 -23.55 -0.30 -0.05
C ASP A 88 -22.61 0.75 -0.67
N ASP A 89 -21.35 0.40 -0.91
CA ASP A 89 -20.30 1.29 -1.40
C ASP A 89 -19.77 0.89 -2.78
N GLU A 90 -20.18 -0.26 -3.34
CA GLU A 90 -19.72 -0.73 -4.66
C GLU A 90 -20.05 0.31 -5.74
N GLU A 91 -21.30 0.78 -5.80
CA GLU A 91 -21.76 1.76 -6.79
C GLU A 91 -21.00 3.10 -6.70
N LYS A 92 -20.51 3.45 -5.52
CA LYS A 92 -19.73 4.69 -5.30
C LYS A 92 -18.31 4.58 -5.88
N THR A 93 -17.89 3.38 -6.26
CA THR A 93 -16.63 3.13 -6.96
C THR A 93 -16.82 2.99 -8.48
N ALA A 94 -17.99 3.38 -9.01
CA ALA A 94 -18.28 3.26 -10.43
C ALA A 94 -17.32 4.08 -11.31
N PHE A 95 -16.97 3.50 -12.45
CA PHE A 95 -16.13 4.09 -13.49
C PHE A 95 -16.75 3.85 -14.87
N ILE A 96 -16.50 4.80 -15.78
CA ILE A 96 -17.06 4.77 -17.13
C ILE A 96 -16.02 4.19 -18.09
N THR A 97 -16.41 3.18 -18.85
CA THR A 97 -15.66 2.63 -19.97
C THR A 97 -16.38 2.95 -21.29
N PRO A 98 -15.72 2.82 -22.46
CA PRO A 98 -16.42 2.90 -23.75
C PRO A 98 -17.58 1.92 -23.92
N HIS A 99 -17.58 0.82 -23.15
CA HIS A 99 -18.57 -0.26 -23.23
C HIS A 99 -19.63 -0.20 -22.13
N GLY A 100 -19.63 0.84 -21.28
CA GLY A 100 -20.62 1.01 -20.22
C GLY A 100 -20.03 1.39 -18.87
N LEU A 101 -20.90 1.42 -17.86
CA LEU A 101 -20.59 1.74 -16.47
C LEU A 101 -20.29 0.46 -15.70
N TYR A 102 -19.16 0.43 -15.00
CA TYR A 102 -18.73 -0.70 -14.17
C TYR A 102 -18.42 -0.22 -12.76
N CYS A 103 -18.57 -1.07 -11.77
CA CYS A 103 -18.24 -0.81 -10.37
C CYS A 103 -17.28 -1.89 -9.84
N TYR A 104 -16.52 -1.55 -8.80
CA TYR A 104 -15.62 -2.51 -8.17
C TYR A 104 -16.33 -3.29 -7.07
N LYS A 105 -16.27 -4.63 -7.15
CA LYS A 105 -16.71 -5.56 -6.08
C LYS A 105 -15.66 -5.82 -5.01
N VAL A 106 -14.41 -5.46 -5.31
CA VAL A 106 -13.24 -5.61 -4.43
C VAL A 106 -12.49 -4.28 -4.36
N MET A 107 -11.82 -4.01 -3.26
CA MET A 107 -11.24 -2.70 -2.96
C MET A 107 -10.24 -2.25 -4.04
N PRO A 108 -10.56 -1.23 -4.87
CA PRO A 108 -9.66 -0.77 -5.93
C PRO A 108 -8.47 0.01 -5.38
N PHE A 109 -7.42 0.10 -6.20
CA PHE A 109 -6.30 1.01 -5.94
C PHE A 109 -6.74 2.48 -5.97
N GLY A 110 -6.08 3.31 -5.17
CA GLY A 110 -6.24 4.77 -5.19
C GLY A 110 -7.25 5.35 -4.19
N LEU A 111 -7.99 4.49 -3.47
CA LEU A 111 -8.86 4.93 -2.37
C LEU A 111 -8.02 5.40 -1.17
N LYS A 112 -8.37 6.56 -0.62
CA LYS A 112 -7.61 7.20 0.47
C LYS A 112 -7.52 6.34 1.75
N ASN A 113 -8.58 5.59 2.07
CA ASN A 113 -8.69 4.76 3.27
C ASN A 113 -8.38 3.27 3.03
N ALA A 114 -7.91 2.91 1.83
CA ALA A 114 -7.54 1.52 1.50
C ALA A 114 -6.42 1.00 2.41
N GLY A 115 -5.37 1.80 2.62
CA GLY A 115 -4.24 1.44 3.48
C GLY A 115 -4.65 1.16 4.93
N ALA A 116 -5.52 2.00 5.50
CA ALA A 116 -6.03 1.80 6.86
C ALA A 116 -6.87 0.50 6.99
N THR A 117 -7.69 0.21 5.99
CA THR A 117 -8.49 -1.03 5.95
C THR A 117 -7.60 -2.25 5.87
N TYR A 118 -6.60 -2.20 5.00
CA TYR A 118 -5.62 -3.27 4.85
C TYR A 118 -4.82 -3.49 6.15
N GLN A 119 -4.37 -2.42 6.80
CA GLN A 119 -3.64 -2.53 8.07
C GLN A 119 -4.50 -3.11 9.19
N ARG A 120 -5.78 -2.72 9.27
CA ARG A 120 -6.74 -3.31 10.23
C ARG A 120 -6.92 -4.80 10.02
N LEU A 121 -7.06 -5.21 8.76
CA LEU A 121 -7.11 -6.62 8.40
C LEU A 121 -5.85 -7.35 8.84
N MET A 122 -4.66 -6.82 8.51
CA MET A 122 -3.39 -7.44 8.92
C MET A 122 -3.27 -7.55 10.42
N THR A 123 -3.64 -6.51 11.15
CA THR A 123 -3.64 -6.54 12.62
C THR A 123 -4.63 -7.58 13.12
N LYS A 124 -5.84 -7.67 12.56
CA LYS A 124 -6.84 -8.66 12.97
C LYS A 124 -6.38 -10.10 12.71
N ILE A 125 -5.76 -10.35 11.55
CA ILE A 125 -5.21 -11.66 11.19
C ILE A 125 -4.03 -11.99 12.11
N PHE A 126 -3.00 -11.14 12.17
CA PHE A 126 -1.72 -11.46 12.80
C PHE A 126 -1.63 -11.20 14.30
N LYS A 127 -2.55 -10.42 14.91
CA LYS A 127 -2.54 -10.16 16.36
C LYS A 127 -2.54 -11.44 17.22
N PRO A 128 -3.37 -12.47 16.96
CA PRO A 128 -3.29 -13.74 17.71
C PRO A 128 -2.07 -14.61 17.34
N LEU A 129 -1.31 -14.23 16.31
CA LEU A 129 -0.31 -15.07 15.63
C LEU A 129 1.13 -14.64 15.92
N ILE A 130 1.32 -13.57 16.69
CA ILE A 130 2.63 -13.20 17.23
C ILE A 130 3.08 -14.36 18.15
N GLY A 131 3.85 -15.30 17.58
CA GLY A 131 4.35 -16.51 18.25
C GLY A 131 3.66 -17.85 17.91
N ARG A 132 2.75 -17.96 16.92
CA ARG A 132 2.06 -19.22 16.54
C ARG A 132 1.82 -19.36 15.02
N SER A 133 1.60 -20.58 14.53
CA SER A 133 1.38 -20.91 13.09
C SER A 133 0.01 -20.45 12.55
N VAL A 134 -0.08 -20.23 11.23
CA VAL A 134 -1.17 -19.50 10.56
C VAL A 134 -1.72 -20.25 9.34
N GLU A 135 -3.05 -20.35 9.23
CA GLU A 135 -3.77 -20.76 8.01
C GLU A 135 -4.89 -19.74 7.70
N TYR A 136 -4.80 -19.00 6.59
CA TYR A 136 -5.84 -18.07 6.11
C TYR A 136 -5.84 -18.01 4.57
N ASP A 137 -7.01 -17.69 4.00
CA ASP A 137 -7.26 -17.53 2.56
C ASP A 137 -6.68 -16.24 1.96
N MET A 138 -5.49 -15.83 2.40
CA MET A 138 -4.77 -14.70 1.82
C MET A 138 -3.71 -15.21 0.83
N LYS A 139 -3.83 -14.80 -0.42
CA LYS A 139 -2.89 -15.23 -1.45
C LYS A 139 -1.60 -14.43 -1.35
N LEU A 140 -0.49 -15.13 -1.10
CA LEU A 140 0.85 -14.58 -1.19
C LEU A 140 1.36 -14.62 -2.63
N ASN A 141 2.34 -13.77 -2.92
CA ASN A 141 3.03 -13.73 -4.20
C ASN A 141 4.35 -14.51 -4.11
N PRO A 142 4.43 -15.74 -4.65
CA PRO A 142 5.58 -16.61 -4.42
C PRO A 142 6.90 -16.02 -4.93
N SER A 143 6.86 -15.28 -6.04
CA SER A 143 8.06 -14.67 -6.63
C SER A 143 8.57 -13.43 -5.89
N LYS A 144 7.78 -12.88 -4.96
CA LYS A 144 8.15 -11.73 -4.14
C LYS A 144 8.25 -12.06 -2.65
N CYS A 145 7.94 -13.29 -2.25
CA CYS A 145 8.17 -13.77 -0.90
C CYS A 145 9.59 -14.33 -0.77
N ALA A 146 10.20 -14.13 0.38
CA ALA A 146 11.48 -14.73 0.75
C ALA A 146 11.32 -15.36 2.14
N PHE A 147 11.83 -16.57 2.32
CA PHE A 147 11.67 -17.33 3.57
C PHE A 147 13.04 -17.74 4.10
N GLY A 148 13.22 -17.61 5.42
CA GLY A 148 14.44 -18.07 6.10
C GLY A 148 15.74 -17.40 5.63
N VAL A 149 15.67 -16.14 5.19
CA VAL A 149 16.85 -15.40 4.73
C VAL A 149 17.57 -14.72 5.89
N SER A 150 18.89 -14.59 5.80
CA SER A 150 19.73 -13.93 6.82
C SER A 150 19.69 -12.40 6.75
N ALA A 151 19.32 -11.86 5.58
CA ALA A 151 19.11 -10.43 5.36
C ALA A 151 18.12 -10.18 4.22
N GLY A 152 17.46 -9.03 4.22
CA GLY A 152 16.61 -8.61 3.11
C GLY A 152 16.05 -7.21 3.21
N LYS A 153 15.46 -6.73 2.10
CA LYS A 153 14.92 -5.37 1.99
C LYS A 153 13.52 -5.31 2.58
N PHE A 154 13.32 -4.45 3.57
CA PHE A 154 12.04 -4.25 4.26
C PHE A 154 11.77 -2.76 4.47
N LEU A 155 10.60 -2.28 4.03
CA LEU A 155 10.20 -0.86 4.11
C LEU A 155 11.25 0.15 3.58
N GLY A 156 12.11 -0.29 2.65
CA GLY A 156 13.18 0.53 2.08
C GLY A 156 14.53 0.44 2.79
N PHE A 157 14.60 -0.30 3.90
CA PHE A 157 15.82 -0.57 4.66
C PHE A 157 16.35 -1.97 4.36
N MET A 158 17.66 -2.17 4.45
CA MET A 158 18.23 -3.52 4.47
C MET A 158 18.25 -3.97 5.93
N VAL A 159 17.63 -5.11 6.25
CA VAL A 159 17.59 -5.65 7.61
C VAL A 159 18.36 -6.96 7.62
N SER A 160 19.32 -7.09 8.54
CA SER A 160 20.10 -8.30 8.75
C SER A 160 20.18 -8.64 10.24
N GLN A 161 20.73 -9.81 10.55
CA GLN A 161 21.09 -10.16 11.94
C GLN A 161 22.08 -9.15 12.56
N ARG A 162 22.86 -8.43 11.75
CA ARG A 162 23.84 -7.44 12.22
C ARG A 162 23.20 -6.07 12.52
N GLY A 163 21.97 -5.83 12.09
CA GLY A 163 21.27 -4.57 12.28
C GLY A 163 20.62 -4.05 11.00
N ILE A 164 20.36 -2.74 11.00
CA ILE A 164 19.88 -1.99 9.85
C ILE A 164 21.08 -1.57 9.00
N GLU A 165 21.09 -1.99 7.75
CA GLU A 165 22.13 -1.66 6.79
C GLU A 165 21.57 -0.70 5.72
N VAL A 166 22.47 0.12 5.16
CA VAL A 166 22.12 1.00 4.05
C VAL A 166 21.93 0.14 2.80
N SER A 167 20.79 0.28 2.13
CA SER A 167 20.58 -0.50 0.91
C SER A 167 21.53 -0.04 -0.20
N PRO A 168 22.10 -0.96 -1.01
CA PRO A 168 22.97 -0.60 -2.14
C PRO A 168 22.30 0.37 -3.12
N ASP A 169 20.98 0.26 -3.31
CA ASP A 169 20.18 1.17 -4.14
C ASP A 169 20.21 2.61 -3.63
N GLN A 170 20.16 2.80 -2.29
CA GLN A 170 20.24 4.12 -1.67
C GLN A 170 21.64 4.72 -1.84
N VAL A 171 22.69 3.91 -1.65
CA VAL A 171 24.08 4.33 -1.88
C VAL A 171 24.27 4.76 -3.34
N LYS A 172 23.82 3.92 -4.27
CA LYS A 172 23.90 4.20 -5.71
C LYS A 172 23.13 5.48 -6.08
N ALA A 173 21.93 5.66 -5.54
CA ALA A 173 21.12 6.86 -5.81
C ALA A 173 21.80 8.15 -5.34
N VAL A 174 22.58 8.12 -4.25
CA VAL A 174 23.37 9.28 -3.81
C VAL A 174 24.56 9.50 -4.73
N MET A 175 25.32 8.44 -5.03
CA MET A 175 26.51 8.51 -5.88
C MET A 175 26.21 8.99 -7.31
N GLU A 176 25.04 8.62 -7.85
CA GLU A 176 24.60 9.02 -9.19
C GLU A 176 23.85 10.37 -9.21
N THR A 177 23.64 11.03 -8.05
CA THR A 177 22.95 12.32 -8.06
C THR A 177 23.88 13.42 -8.56
N PRO A 178 23.56 14.09 -9.68
CA PRO A 178 24.40 15.17 -10.20
C PRO A 178 24.40 16.37 -9.25
N PRO A 179 25.47 17.20 -9.27
CA PRO A 179 25.56 18.39 -8.42
C PRO A 179 24.39 19.33 -8.70
N PRO A 180 23.66 19.78 -7.66
CA PRO A 180 22.48 20.62 -7.83
C PRO A 180 22.86 21.97 -8.43
N ARG A 181 22.15 22.39 -9.47
CA ARG A 181 22.40 23.65 -10.18
C ARG A 181 21.46 24.77 -9.75
N ASN A 182 20.43 24.46 -8.96
CA ASN A 182 19.43 25.43 -8.50
C ASN A 182 18.91 25.09 -7.09
N LYS A 183 18.25 26.09 -6.47
CA LYS A 183 17.68 25.99 -5.12
C LYS A 183 16.69 24.82 -4.97
N LYS A 184 15.91 24.50 -6.01
CA LYS A 184 14.91 23.42 -5.98
C LYS A 184 15.57 22.04 -5.97
N GLU A 185 16.65 21.87 -6.74
CA GLU A 185 17.48 20.66 -6.73
C GLU A 185 18.22 20.51 -5.41
N LEU A 186 18.75 21.60 -4.85
CA LEU A 186 19.38 21.60 -3.54
C LEU A 186 18.39 21.17 -2.45
N GLN A 187 17.19 21.76 -2.40
CA GLN A 187 16.13 21.35 -1.47
C GLN A 187 15.72 19.88 -1.65
N ARG A 188 15.66 19.39 -2.89
CA ARG A 188 15.35 17.98 -3.17
C ARG A 188 16.47 17.06 -2.68
N LEU A 189 17.73 17.45 -2.86
CA LEU A 189 18.89 16.69 -2.36
C LEU A 189 18.93 16.69 -0.83
N THR A 190 18.72 17.84 -0.18
CA THR A 190 18.62 17.92 1.28
C THR A 190 17.50 17.04 1.82
N GLY A 191 16.32 17.04 1.18
CA GLY A 191 15.22 16.14 1.55
C GLY A 191 15.57 14.66 1.42
N LYS A 192 16.31 14.27 0.37
CA LYS A 192 16.82 12.90 0.21
C LYS A 192 17.86 12.54 1.28
N LEU A 193 18.80 13.43 1.58
CA LEU A 193 19.83 13.21 2.60
C LEU A 193 19.23 13.08 4.00
N VAL A 194 18.25 13.91 4.34
CA VAL A 194 17.53 13.80 5.63
C VAL A 194 16.77 12.48 5.74
N ALA A 195 16.21 11.96 4.63
CA ALA A 195 15.57 10.65 4.63
C ALA A 195 16.57 9.50 4.79
N LEU A 196 17.83 9.69 4.37
CA LEU A 196 18.92 8.72 4.55
C LEU A 196 19.55 8.80 5.94
N GLY A 197 19.70 10.00 6.52
CA GLY A 197 20.31 10.22 7.84
C GLY A 197 19.43 9.85 9.04
N ARG A 198 18.30 9.17 8.83
CA ARG A 198 17.49 8.54 9.90
C ARG A 198 17.88 7.07 10.14
N LEU A 199 18.99 6.64 9.56
CA LEU A 199 19.69 5.39 9.88
C LEU A 199 20.32 5.46 11.29
#